data_AF-Q0UXJ4-F1
#
_entry.id   AF-Q0UXJ4-F1
#
_cell.length_a   1.000
_cell.length_b   1.000
_cell.length_c   1.000
_cell.angle_alpha   90.00
_cell.angle_beta   90.00
_cell.angle_gamma   90.00
#
_symmetry.space_group_name_H-M   'P 1'
#
loop_
_entity.id
_entity.type
_entity.pdbx_description
1 polymer ?
#
loop_
_entity_poly.entity_id
_entity_poly.type
_entity_poly.pdbx_seq_one_letter_code
_entity_poly.pdbx_strand_id
1 'polypeptide(L)'
;MGPSTSLFSRTRPSRSTPKKIRGFLSLPGEVRNQIYAYYFESQFRCEIASKGANFHPPKPKTVKLWAGSYSTKSPTLQHTSSTKEDTPLTIRVSRPLGKYTIVGGVQTNWLASLFAVNLVCKQLHTETLPFLYQKTVFVFDAPKRILSFLSVVSNSKLAYISKLQLYYTTYGSPRKAADGVWQSKHRQSWLRACTAASKKLVSLQSLRIWICVLDSPLRFNLREAWVLPLLQFRRLTRDTETLKAVDIDFRTGLSGFSFTNPSLRYASEDLHRLFGQAIRLAILGAKEEVAMKGFNEAWEGEHEMWQYHLGYGKTGW
;
A
#
# COMPACT_ATOMS: atom_id res chain seq x y z
N MET A 1 -8.22 55.90 -65.54
CA MET A 1 -8.61 55.16 -64.33
C MET A 1 -8.20 53.71 -64.52
N GLY A 2 -7.15 53.28 -63.81
CA GLY A 2 -6.57 51.94 -63.96
C GLY A 2 -7.30 50.87 -63.14
N PRO A 3 -7.23 49.59 -63.55
CA PRO A 3 -7.92 48.49 -62.89
C PRO A 3 -7.20 48.08 -61.59
N SER A 4 -7.95 47.99 -60.49
CA SER A 4 -7.47 47.42 -59.22
C SER A 4 -7.52 45.90 -59.30
N THR A 5 -6.35 45.28 -59.46
CA THR A 5 -6.14 43.84 -59.33
C THR A 5 -5.97 43.49 -57.84
N SER A 6 -6.97 42.81 -57.28
CA SER A 6 -6.96 42.28 -55.92
C SER A 6 -5.88 41.20 -55.75
N LEU A 7 -4.92 41.47 -54.86
CA LEU A 7 -3.75 40.66 -54.50
C LEU A 7 -4.02 39.57 -53.43
N PHE A 8 -5.27 39.22 -53.14
CA PHE A 8 -5.57 38.16 -52.18
C PHE A 8 -5.71 36.79 -52.86
N SER A 9 -4.53 36.21 -53.04
CA SER A 9 -4.17 34.79 -53.09
C SER A 9 -5.31 33.76 -52.91
N ARG A 10 -5.54 33.02 -54.00
CA ARG A 10 -6.19 31.71 -54.01
C ARG A 10 -5.42 30.73 -53.11
N THR A 11 -5.95 30.41 -51.94
CA THR A 11 -5.54 29.22 -51.17
C THR A 11 -6.05 27.97 -51.90
N ARG A 12 -5.16 27.28 -52.61
CA ARG A 12 -5.46 25.95 -53.14
C ARG A 12 -5.64 24.96 -51.96
N PRO A 13 -6.62 24.04 -52.02
CA PRO A 13 -6.70 22.95 -51.05
C PRO A 13 -5.50 22.02 -51.29
N SER A 14 -4.47 22.16 -50.45
CA SER A 14 -3.38 21.21 -50.39
C SER A 14 -3.95 19.85 -49.96
N ARG A 15 -3.80 18.82 -50.81
CA ARG A 15 -4.03 17.43 -50.42
C ARG A 15 -3.09 17.12 -49.26
N SER A 16 -3.65 17.05 -48.05
CA SER A 16 -2.95 16.60 -46.84
C SER A 16 -2.43 15.19 -47.05
N THR A 17 -1.16 15.06 -47.43
CA THR A 17 -0.46 13.78 -47.35
C THR A 17 -0.42 13.36 -45.88
N PRO A 18 -0.69 12.09 -45.54
CA PRO A 18 -0.65 11.64 -44.15
C PRO A 18 0.76 11.91 -43.62
N LYS A 19 0.84 12.76 -42.57
CA LYS A 19 2.13 13.12 -41.97
C LYS A 19 2.80 11.83 -41.51
N LYS A 20 3.91 11.46 -42.18
CA LYS A 20 4.76 10.36 -41.73
C LYS A 20 5.23 10.70 -40.31
N ILE A 21 4.66 10.02 -39.32
CA ILE A 21 5.10 10.12 -37.93
C ILE A 21 6.55 9.65 -37.92
N ARG A 22 7.48 10.47 -37.42
CA ARG A 22 8.91 10.15 -37.31
C ARG A 22 9.28 9.99 -35.84
N GLY A 23 10.29 9.15 -35.57
CA GLY A 23 10.86 8.96 -34.23
C GLY A 23 10.10 7.92 -33.39
N PHE A 24 10.12 8.03 -32.08
CA PHE A 24 9.57 7.02 -31.17
C PHE A 24 8.09 6.65 -31.46
N LEU A 25 7.27 7.62 -31.85
CA LEU A 25 5.86 7.39 -32.19
C LEU A 25 5.64 6.69 -33.54
N SER A 26 6.69 6.53 -34.36
CA SER A 26 6.62 5.74 -35.60
C SER A 26 6.81 4.25 -35.34
N LEU A 27 7.25 3.85 -34.14
CA LEU A 27 7.36 2.45 -33.76
C LEU A 27 5.98 1.82 -33.63
N PRO A 28 5.82 0.52 -33.95
CA PRO A 28 4.61 -0.23 -33.63
C PRO A 28 4.27 -0.15 -32.13
N GLY A 29 2.98 -0.18 -31.79
CA GLY A 29 2.51 -0.04 -30.40
C GLY A 29 3.06 -1.14 -29.48
N GLU A 30 3.29 -2.34 -30.03
CA GLU A 30 3.87 -3.48 -29.35
C GLU A 30 5.30 -3.19 -28.88
N VAL A 31 6.11 -2.61 -29.75
CA VAL A 31 7.50 -2.22 -29.43
C VAL A 31 7.50 -1.09 -28.40
N ARG A 32 6.60 -0.11 -28.54
CA ARG A 32 6.45 0.94 -27.51
C ARG A 32 6.06 0.37 -26.15
N ASN A 33 5.14 -0.59 -26.11
CA ASN A 33 4.73 -1.26 -24.88
C ASN A 33 5.87 -2.03 -24.21
N GLN A 34 6.74 -2.70 -24.99
CA GLN A 34 7.95 -3.32 -24.44
C GLN A 34 8.89 -2.29 -23.81
N ILE A 35 9.07 -1.14 -24.47
CA ILE A 35 9.89 -0.05 -23.95
C ILE A 35 9.28 0.54 -22.66
N TYR A 36 7.95 0.70 -22.61
CA TYR A 36 7.28 1.13 -21.38
C TYR A 36 7.43 0.09 -20.27
N ALA A 37 7.28 -1.19 -20.57
CA ALA A 37 7.45 -2.25 -19.58
C ALA A 37 8.83 -2.19 -18.91
N TYR A 38 9.88 -1.94 -19.69
CA TYR A 38 11.24 -1.73 -19.19
C TYR A 38 11.37 -0.43 -18.38
N TYR A 39 10.81 0.69 -18.88
CA TYR A 39 10.86 1.97 -18.18
C TYR A 39 10.14 1.96 -16.82
N PHE A 40 9.06 1.18 -16.69
CA PHE A 40 8.29 0.99 -15.46
C PHE A 40 8.64 -0.31 -14.72
N GLU A 41 9.79 -0.95 -15.01
CA GLU A 41 10.16 -2.26 -14.48
C GLU A 41 10.34 -2.23 -12.96
N SER A 42 10.99 -1.19 -12.44
CA SER A 42 11.27 -1.04 -11.02
C SER A 42 9.99 -0.92 -10.21
N GLN A 43 9.88 -1.70 -9.13
CA GLN A 43 8.77 -1.57 -8.20
C GLN A 43 8.77 -0.17 -7.58
N PHE A 44 7.74 0.59 -7.89
CA PHE A 44 7.59 1.96 -7.43
C PHE A 44 6.62 2.02 -6.25
N ARG A 45 6.99 2.72 -5.19
CA ARG A 45 6.20 2.84 -3.97
C ARG A 45 5.72 4.28 -3.82
N CYS A 46 4.40 4.49 -3.81
CA CYS A 46 3.79 5.80 -3.59
C CYS A 46 3.13 5.84 -2.21
N GLU A 47 3.77 6.55 -1.28
CA GLU A 47 3.30 6.70 0.09
C GLU A 47 2.48 7.96 0.26
N ILE A 48 1.18 7.80 0.48
CA ILE A 48 0.27 8.91 0.73
C ILE A 48 0.03 8.97 2.24
N ALA A 49 0.91 9.71 2.93
CA ALA A 49 1.13 9.57 4.38
C ALA A 49 1.41 10.89 5.07
N SER A 50 1.08 11.02 6.37
CA SER A 50 1.36 12.27 7.12
C SER A 50 2.86 12.60 7.13
N LYS A 51 3.22 13.87 7.37
CA LYS A 51 4.62 14.20 7.67
C LYS A 51 4.99 13.51 8.99
N GLY A 52 6.02 12.66 8.97
CA GLY A 52 6.51 11.95 10.17
C GLY A 52 5.91 10.56 10.43
N ALA A 53 4.92 10.09 9.67
CA ALA A 53 4.53 8.68 9.78
C ALA A 53 5.68 7.76 9.37
N ASN A 54 5.96 6.71 10.12
CA ASN A 54 7.00 5.76 9.78
C ASN A 54 6.36 4.42 9.46
N PHE A 55 6.57 3.94 8.25
CA PHE A 55 6.06 2.67 7.76
C PHE A 55 6.99 1.50 8.02
N HIS A 56 8.21 1.79 8.47
CA HIS A 56 9.23 0.82 8.78
C HIS A 56 9.37 0.76 10.30
N PRO A 57 9.59 -0.44 10.87
CA PRO A 57 9.98 -0.52 12.26
C PRO A 57 11.20 0.39 12.49
N PRO A 58 11.28 1.10 13.63
CA PRO A 58 12.44 1.91 13.93
C PRO A 58 13.67 1.03 13.83
N LYS A 59 14.65 1.41 12.99
CA LYS A 59 15.93 0.71 12.94
C LYS A 59 16.46 0.64 14.38
N PRO A 60 16.90 -0.53 14.85
CA PRO A 60 17.45 -0.63 16.19
C PRO A 60 18.56 0.41 16.30
N LYS A 61 18.47 1.28 17.32
CA LYS A 61 19.52 2.24 17.61
C LYS A 61 20.71 1.43 18.14
N THR A 62 21.56 0.94 17.24
CA THR A 62 22.85 0.38 17.62
C THR A 62 23.70 1.53 18.14
N VAL A 63 23.76 1.67 19.47
CA VAL A 63 24.76 2.50 20.11
C VAL A 63 26.11 1.84 19.79
N LYS A 64 26.99 2.54 19.09
CA LYS A 64 28.38 2.12 18.96
C LYS A 64 28.99 2.19 20.35
N LEU A 65 28.96 1.08 21.09
CA LEU A 65 29.81 0.92 22.26
C LEU A 65 31.25 0.95 21.71
N TRP A 66 32.02 1.95 22.13
CA TRP A 66 33.42 2.05 21.80
C TRP A 66 34.12 0.75 22.23
N ALA A 67 34.66 0.01 21.27
CA ALA A 67 35.42 -1.23 21.50
C ALA A 67 36.83 -0.95 22.07
N GLY A 68 36.96 0.04 22.94
CA GLY A 68 38.25 0.51 23.49
C GLY A 68 38.79 -0.34 24.64
N SER A 69 38.16 -1.46 24.99
CA SER A 69 38.52 -2.25 26.18
C SER A 69 38.58 -3.76 25.95
N TYR A 70 38.53 -4.25 24.70
CA TYR A 70 38.61 -5.68 24.41
C TYR A 70 39.96 -6.08 23.80
N SER A 71 40.68 -6.87 24.60
CA SER A 71 41.85 -7.70 24.32
C SER A 71 42.18 -7.95 22.83
N THR A 72 43.45 -7.74 22.48
CA THR A 72 44.12 -7.91 21.18
C THR A 72 44.10 -9.34 20.59
N LYS A 73 43.33 -10.27 21.17
CA LYS A 73 43.28 -11.69 20.76
C LYS A 73 41.91 -12.19 20.27
N SER A 74 40.91 -11.33 20.13
CA SER A 74 39.60 -11.76 19.63
C SER A 74 39.53 -11.63 18.10
N PRO A 75 39.06 -12.67 17.37
CA PRO A 75 38.90 -12.59 15.92
C PRO A 75 37.96 -11.44 15.61
N THR A 76 38.44 -10.53 14.78
CA THR A 76 37.77 -9.32 14.31
C THR A 76 36.33 -9.64 13.93
N LEU A 77 35.37 -9.02 14.63
CA LEU A 77 33.99 -8.88 14.17
C LEU A 77 34.04 -8.12 12.85
N GLN A 78 34.20 -8.85 11.76
CA GLN A 78 34.12 -8.32 10.41
C GLN A 78 32.70 -7.79 10.25
N HIS A 79 32.59 -6.47 10.17
CA HIS A 79 31.38 -5.82 9.72
C HIS A 79 31.12 -6.28 8.29
N THR A 80 30.34 -7.35 8.13
CA THR A 80 29.71 -7.68 6.86
C THR A 80 28.77 -6.52 6.56
N SER A 81 29.14 -5.70 5.58
CA SER A 81 28.21 -4.74 5.01
C SER A 81 27.00 -5.53 4.53
N SER A 82 25.88 -5.41 5.25
CA SER A 82 24.59 -5.88 4.77
C SER A 82 24.44 -5.43 3.33
N THR A 83 24.33 -6.39 2.41
CA THR A 83 24.00 -6.17 1.00
C THR A 83 22.85 -5.17 0.98
N LYS A 84 23.03 -4.02 0.31
CA LYS A 84 21.96 -3.05 0.14
C LYS A 84 20.88 -3.77 -0.67
N GLU A 85 19.86 -4.29 0.00
CA GLU A 85 18.66 -4.75 -0.67
C GLU A 85 18.17 -3.59 -1.55
N ASP A 86 17.88 -3.88 -2.82
CA ASP A 86 17.33 -2.92 -3.78
C ASP A 86 16.04 -2.35 -3.20
N THR A 87 16.16 -1.20 -2.54
CA THR A 87 15.00 -0.56 -1.93
C THR A 87 14.17 0.05 -3.06
N PRO A 88 12.86 -0.25 -3.12
CA PRO A 88 12.02 0.25 -4.19
C PRO A 88 12.03 1.78 -4.18
N LEU A 89 12.07 2.39 -5.37
CA LEU A 89 12.00 3.84 -5.50
C LEU A 89 10.72 4.33 -4.83
N THR A 90 10.86 5.13 -3.78
CA THR A 90 9.75 5.54 -2.93
C THR A 90 9.52 7.05 -3.02
N ILE A 91 8.33 7.46 -3.46
CA ILE A 91 7.86 8.85 -3.31
C ILE A 91 6.90 8.93 -2.14
N ARG A 92 7.05 9.99 -1.34
CA ARG A 92 6.12 10.32 -0.28
C ARG A 92 5.33 11.59 -0.58
N VAL A 93 4.02 11.45 -0.62
CA VAL A 93 3.05 12.55 -0.78
C VAL A 93 2.41 12.82 0.58
N SER A 94 2.86 13.89 1.24
CA SER A 94 2.33 14.28 2.56
C SER A 94 1.21 15.30 2.53
N ARG A 95 1.02 15.95 1.38
CA ARG A 95 0.04 17.01 1.19
C ARG A 95 -1.34 16.42 0.86
N PRO A 96 -2.45 17.11 1.19
CA PRO A 96 -3.78 16.73 0.71
C PRO A 96 -3.81 16.66 -0.81
N LEU A 97 -4.38 15.60 -1.36
CA LEU A 97 -4.52 15.43 -2.80
C LEU A 97 -5.64 16.33 -3.35
N GLY A 98 -5.52 16.74 -4.62
CA GLY A 98 -6.57 17.48 -5.34
C GLY A 98 -6.41 19.00 -5.36
N LYS A 99 -5.49 19.57 -4.59
CA LYS A 99 -5.14 21.00 -4.65
C LYS A 99 -3.70 21.17 -5.12
N TYR A 100 -3.48 21.09 -6.43
CA TYR A 100 -2.16 21.24 -7.04
C TYR A 100 -2.18 22.26 -8.17
N THR A 101 -1.13 23.08 -8.23
CA THR A 101 -0.82 23.89 -9.40
C THR A 101 -0.25 22.96 -10.46
N ILE A 102 -0.94 22.81 -11.59
CA ILE A 102 -0.42 22.03 -12.72
C ILE A 102 0.72 22.84 -13.32
N VAL A 103 1.95 22.37 -13.14
CA VAL A 103 3.14 22.96 -13.76
C VAL A 103 3.10 22.64 -15.25
N GLY A 104 3.23 23.65 -16.11
CA GLY A 104 3.28 23.45 -17.56
C GLY A 104 4.51 22.63 -17.97
N GLY A 105 4.44 21.92 -19.10
CA GLY A 105 5.54 21.07 -19.58
C GLY A 105 6.87 21.81 -19.73
N VAL A 106 6.85 23.07 -20.15
CA VAL A 106 8.07 23.90 -20.33
C VAL A 106 8.77 24.21 -19.00
N GLN A 107 8.01 24.27 -17.90
CA GLN A 107 8.52 24.55 -16.56
C GLN A 107 8.87 23.27 -15.78
N THR A 108 8.65 22.10 -16.39
CA THR A 108 8.94 20.81 -15.75
C THR A 108 10.43 20.51 -15.84
N ASN A 109 11.08 20.23 -14.70
CA ASN A 109 12.43 19.69 -14.70
C ASN A 109 12.40 18.23 -15.16
N TRP A 110 12.54 18.01 -16.47
CA TRP A 110 12.44 16.70 -17.09
C TRP A 110 13.46 15.69 -16.58
N LEU A 111 14.69 16.13 -16.26
CA LEU A 111 15.76 15.26 -15.75
C LEU A 111 15.46 14.72 -14.35
N ALA A 112 14.78 15.51 -13.53
CA ALA A 112 14.39 15.13 -12.17
C ALA A 112 12.97 14.53 -12.08
N SER A 113 12.21 14.55 -13.18
CA SER A 113 10.81 14.12 -13.19
C SER A 113 10.70 12.61 -13.22
N LEU A 114 10.10 12.05 -12.18
CA LEU A 114 9.78 10.63 -12.12
C LEU A 114 8.65 10.35 -13.11
N PHE A 115 8.90 9.40 -14.02
CA PHE A 115 7.98 9.04 -15.10
C PHE A 115 7.69 10.17 -16.10
N ALA A 116 8.72 10.95 -16.45
CA ALA A 116 8.68 12.04 -17.42
C ALA A 116 7.96 11.71 -18.73
N VAL A 117 8.09 10.47 -19.23
CA VAL A 117 7.45 10.00 -20.48
C VAL A 117 5.94 10.25 -20.49
N ASN A 118 5.28 10.16 -19.33
CA ASN A 118 3.83 10.32 -19.21
C ASN A 118 3.35 11.76 -19.39
N LEU A 119 4.29 12.71 -19.35
CA LEU A 119 4.03 14.15 -19.45
C LEU A 119 4.40 14.72 -20.84
N VAL A 120 5.04 13.93 -21.71
CA VAL A 120 5.57 14.40 -23.00
C VAL A 120 4.46 14.75 -23.98
N CYS A 121 3.51 13.84 -24.23
CA CYS A 121 2.38 14.09 -25.12
C CYS A 121 1.14 13.26 -24.75
N LYS A 122 -0.02 13.60 -25.32
CA LYS A 122 -1.30 12.94 -25.02
C LYS A 122 -1.30 11.44 -25.35
N GLN A 123 -0.66 11.05 -26.45
CA GLN A 123 -0.59 9.65 -26.85
C GLN A 123 0.25 8.82 -25.88
N LEU A 124 1.45 9.29 -25.55
CA LEU A 124 2.29 8.64 -24.54
C LEU A 124 1.59 8.57 -23.20
N HIS A 125 0.93 9.66 -22.78
CA HIS A 125 0.14 9.69 -21.57
C HIS A 125 -0.90 8.56 -21.53
N THR A 126 -1.67 8.35 -22.61
CA THR A 126 -2.67 7.28 -22.66
C THR A 126 -2.07 5.88 -22.66
N GLU A 127 -0.96 5.67 -23.37
CA GLU A 127 -0.32 4.35 -23.50
C GLU A 127 0.41 3.92 -22.21
N THR A 128 1.01 4.88 -21.49
CA THR A 128 1.83 4.62 -20.30
C THR A 128 1.06 4.61 -18.98
N LEU A 129 -0.12 5.23 -18.94
CA LEU A 129 -0.90 5.34 -17.72
C LEU A 129 -1.24 3.99 -17.06
N PRO A 130 -1.60 2.93 -17.80
CA PRO A 130 -1.80 1.61 -17.22
C PRO A 130 -0.55 1.08 -16.52
N PHE A 131 0.63 1.22 -17.14
CA PHE A 131 1.91 0.78 -16.57
C PHE A 131 2.22 1.51 -15.27
N LEU A 132 2.03 2.84 -15.25
CA LEU A 132 2.24 3.64 -14.05
C LEU A 132 1.40 3.12 -12.87
N TYR A 133 0.08 3.02 -13.03
CA TYR A 133 -0.80 2.64 -11.93
C TYR A 133 -0.70 1.15 -11.57
N GLN A 134 -0.43 0.26 -12.53
CA GLN A 134 -0.33 -1.17 -12.28
C GLN A 134 0.98 -1.54 -11.57
N LYS A 135 2.10 -0.89 -11.91
CA LYS A 135 3.41 -1.15 -11.30
C LYS A 135 3.60 -0.44 -9.97
N THR A 136 2.87 0.65 -9.73
CA THR A 136 2.88 1.40 -8.47
C THR A 136 2.19 0.64 -7.34
N VAL A 137 2.88 0.55 -6.20
CA VAL A 137 2.32 0.13 -4.92
C VAL A 137 1.86 1.38 -4.17
N PHE A 138 0.54 1.53 -4.00
CA PHE A 138 -0.02 2.65 -3.23
C PHE A 138 -0.10 2.30 -1.75
N VAL A 139 0.41 3.19 -0.90
CA VAL A 139 0.51 2.97 0.54
C VAL A 139 -0.22 4.08 1.29
N PHE A 140 -1.07 3.70 2.25
CA PHE A 140 -1.84 4.64 3.06
C PHE A 140 -1.72 4.36 4.56
N ASP A 141 -1.63 5.43 5.35
CA ASP A 141 -1.60 5.41 6.82
C ASP A 141 -2.94 5.84 7.47
N ALA A 142 -3.88 6.38 6.69
CA ALA A 142 -5.08 6.99 7.25
C ALA A 142 -6.30 6.90 6.31
N PRO A 143 -7.51 6.70 6.87
CA PRO A 143 -8.73 6.52 6.09
C PRO A 143 -9.09 7.76 5.27
N LYS A 144 -8.88 8.96 5.82
CA LYS A 144 -9.12 10.23 5.10
C LYS A 144 -8.27 10.36 3.84
N ARG A 145 -7.04 9.84 3.85
CA ARG A 145 -6.13 9.88 2.69
C ARG A 145 -6.55 8.90 1.60
N ILE A 146 -6.99 7.71 2.00
CA ILE A 146 -7.61 6.73 1.08
C ILE A 146 -8.81 7.38 0.38
N LEU A 147 -9.75 7.93 1.15
CA LEU A 147 -10.96 8.56 0.60
C LEU A 147 -10.63 9.75 -0.31
N SER A 148 -9.68 10.61 0.09
CA SER A 148 -9.23 11.73 -0.73
C SER A 148 -8.62 11.25 -2.05
N PHE A 149 -7.73 10.25 -2.02
CA PHE A 149 -7.17 9.65 -3.23
C PHE A 149 -8.24 9.09 -4.16
N LEU A 150 -9.16 8.29 -3.62
CA LEU A 150 -10.28 7.71 -4.37
C LEU A 150 -11.26 8.74 -4.92
N SER A 151 -11.29 9.96 -4.37
CA SER A 151 -12.14 11.06 -4.86
C SER A 151 -11.46 11.89 -5.95
N VAL A 152 -10.13 12.00 -5.92
CA VAL A 152 -9.35 12.84 -6.84
C VAL A 152 -8.97 12.07 -8.11
N VAL A 153 -8.69 10.77 -7.97
CA VAL A 153 -8.32 9.91 -9.10
C VAL A 153 -9.58 9.40 -9.79
N SER A 154 -9.65 9.55 -11.12
CA SER A 154 -10.82 9.10 -11.89
C SER A 154 -10.96 7.58 -11.86
N ASN A 155 -12.21 7.09 -11.98
CA ASN A 155 -12.52 5.66 -11.91
C ASN A 155 -11.73 4.83 -12.95
N SER A 156 -11.53 5.36 -14.17
CA SER A 156 -10.74 4.68 -15.20
C SER A 156 -9.29 4.45 -14.78
N LYS A 157 -8.70 5.39 -14.01
CA LYS A 157 -7.32 5.26 -13.50
C LYS A 157 -7.26 4.33 -12.28
N LEU A 158 -8.27 4.40 -11.41
CA LEU A 158 -8.41 3.49 -10.26
C LEU A 158 -8.51 2.02 -10.70
N ALA A 159 -9.12 1.76 -11.86
CA ALA A 159 -9.23 0.42 -12.44
C ALA A 159 -7.88 -0.20 -12.85
N TYR A 160 -6.79 0.57 -12.97
CA TYR A 160 -5.46 0.02 -13.25
C TYR A 160 -4.66 -0.35 -12.00
N ILE A 161 -5.13 0.05 -10.81
CA ILE A 161 -4.40 -0.17 -9.57
C ILE A 161 -4.47 -1.64 -9.19
N SER A 162 -3.30 -2.29 -9.15
CA SER A 162 -3.19 -3.72 -8.85
C SER A 162 -2.59 -4.03 -7.47
N LYS A 163 -1.91 -3.06 -6.84
CA LYS A 163 -1.20 -3.26 -5.56
C LYS A 163 -1.57 -2.17 -4.55
N LEU A 164 -2.02 -2.59 -3.37
CA LEU A 164 -2.40 -1.71 -2.26
C LEU A 164 -1.73 -2.15 -0.96
N GLN A 165 -1.22 -1.19 -0.20
CA GLN A 165 -0.78 -1.41 1.17
C GLN A 165 -1.47 -0.47 2.15
N LEU A 166 -1.92 -1.03 3.26
CA LEU A 166 -2.63 -0.30 4.31
C LEU A 166 -1.88 -0.44 5.63
N TYR A 167 -1.70 0.68 6.31
CA TYR A 167 -1.22 0.73 7.68
C TYR A 167 -2.37 1.16 8.58
N TYR A 168 -2.91 0.18 9.29
CA TYR A 168 -4.10 0.33 10.10
C TYR A 168 -3.76 0.18 11.58
N THR A 169 -3.76 1.29 12.30
CA THR A 169 -3.68 1.27 13.77
C THR A 169 -5.06 1.49 14.36
N THR A 170 -5.50 0.63 15.27
CA THR A 170 -6.77 0.82 15.98
C THR A 170 -6.67 1.96 16.98
N TYR A 171 -7.82 2.51 17.40
CA TYR A 171 -7.85 3.61 18.37
C TYR A 171 -7.41 3.15 19.77
N GLY A 172 -7.63 1.87 20.10
CA GLY A 172 -7.42 1.32 21.42
C GLY A 172 -8.60 1.57 22.36
N SER A 173 -8.44 1.16 23.62
CA SER A 173 -9.49 1.33 24.64
C SER A 173 -9.47 2.76 25.20
N PRO A 174 -10.58 3.52 25.10
CA PRO A 174 -10.64 4.89 25.61
C PRO A 174 -10.50 4.89 27.14
N ARG A 175 -9.69 5.82 27.67
CA ARG A 175 -9.54 5.99 29.13
C ARG A 175 -10.80 6.56 29.79
N LYS A 176 -11.55 7.38 29.05
CA LYS A 176 -12.81 8.00 29.49
C LYS A 176 -13.94 7.48 28.62
N ALA A 177 -15.09 7.17 29.22
CA ALA A 177 -16.27 6.73 28.47
C ALA A 177 -16.69 7.72 27.37
N ALA A 178 -16.50 9.03 27.60
CA ALA A 178 -16.76 10.09 26.63
C ALA A 178 -15.93 9.94 25.33
N ASP A 179 -14.73 9.35 25.41
CA ASP A 179 -13.87 9.15 24.25
C ASP A 179 -14.29 7.95 23.38
N GLY A 180 -15.26 7.14 23.83
CA GLY A 180 -15.85 6.05 23.05
C GLY A 180 -16.46 6.51 21.73
N VAL A 181 -16.92 7.77 21.65
CA VAL A 181 -17.40 8.39 20.42
C VAL A 181 -16.28 8.47 19.38
N TRP A 182 -15.05 8.79 19.79
CA TRP A 182 -13.90 8.88 18.88
C TRP A 182 -13.43 7.51 18.39
N GLN A 183 -13.44 6.50 19.26
CA GLN A 183 -13.20 5.11 18.88
C GLN A 183 -14.19 4.65 17.80
N SER A 184 -15.48 4.92 18.02
CA SER A 184 -16.55 4.58 17.08
C SER A 184 -16.40 5.30 15.74
N LYS A 185 -16.12 6.62 15.77
CA LYS A 185 -15.83 7.42 14.57
C LYS A 185 -14.61 6.89 13.81
N HIS A 186 -13.55 6.50 14.51
CA HIS A 186 -12.34 5.93 13.90
C HIS A 186 -12.65 4.61 13.18
N ARG A 187 -13.34 3.69 13.85
CA ARG A 187 -13.79 2.41 13.25
C ARG A 187 -14.66 2.65 12.02
N GLN A 188 -15.64 3.55 12.11
CA GLN A 188 -16.52 3.88 10.99
C GLN A 188 -15.76 4.52 9.82
N SER A 189 -14.74 5.34 10.10
CA SER A 189 -13.90 5.97 9.08
C SER A 189 -13.10 4.93 8.30
N TRP A 190 -12.49 3.96 9.00
CA TRP A 190 -11.80 2.84 8.35
C TRP A 190 -12.75 1.94 7.56
N LEU A 191 -13.90 1.59 8.13
CA LEU A 191 -14.92 0.82 7.43
C LEU A 191 -15.35 1.51 6.12
N ARG A 192 -15.63 2.81 6.17
CA ARG A 192 -15.96 3.62 4.99
C ARG A 192 -14.83 3.63 3.96
N ALA A 193 -13.59 3.83 4.40
CA ALA A 193 -12.43 3.86 3.51
C ALA A 193 -12.20 2.51 2.80
N CYS A 194 -12.21 1.39 3.54
CA CYS A 194 -12.03 0.06 2.97
C CYS A 194 -13.22 -0.37 2.09
N THR A 195 -14.45 0.03 2.45
CA THR A 195 -15.62 -0.18 1.59
C THR A 195 -15.51 0.60 0.27
N ALA A 196 -15.07 1.86 0.33
CA ALA A 196 -14.86 2.66 -0.88
C ALA A 196 -13.72 2.09 -1.74
N ALA A 197 -12.62 1.66 -1.11
CA ALA A 197 -11.47 1.07 -1.78
C ALA A 197 -11.83 -0.25 -2.48
N SER A 198 -12.48 -1.18 -1.78
CA SER A 198 -12.93 -2.46 -2.36
C SER A 198 -13.92 -2.29 -3.52
N LYS A 199 -14.77 -1.24 -3.50
CA LYS A 199 -15.69 -0.96 -4.62
C LYS A 199 -15.01 -0.32 -5.83
N LYS A 200 -14.01 0.54 -5.61
CA LYS A 200 -13.39 1.33 -6.68
C LYS A 200 -12.14 0.68 -7.29
N LEU A 201 -11.41 -0.12 -6.53
CA LEU A 201 -10.18 -0.78 -6.95
C LEU A 201 -10.47 -2.20 -7.50
N VAL A 202 -11.21 -2.24 -8.61
CA VAL A 202 -11.74 -3.50 -9.17
C VAL A 202 -10.66 -4.49 -9.61
N SER A 203 -9.51 -4.00 -10.06
CA SER A 203 -8.38 -4.81 -10.56
C SER A 203 -7.31 -5.07 -9.51
N LEU A 204 -7.63 -4.91 -8.22
CA LEU A 204 -6.67 -5.12 -7.15
C LEU A 204 -6.27 -6.60 -7.04
N GLN A 205 -4.98 -6.89 -7.21
CA GLN A 205 -4.42 -8.25 -7.21
C GLN A 205 -3.64 -8.58 -5.94
N SER A 206 -2.97 -7.57 -5.37
CA SER A 206 -2.14 -7.71 -4.18
C SER A 206 -2.55 -6.70 -3.11
N LEU A 207 -2.87 -7.21 -1.93
CA LEU A 207 -3.21 -6.44 -0.75
C LEU A 207 -2.26 -6.80 0.39
N ARG A 208 -1.54 -5.81 0.93
CA ARG A 208 -0.72 -5.97 2.14
C ARG A 208 -1.29 -5.09 3.24
N ILE A 209 -1.60 -5.66 4.40
CA ILE A 209 -2.14 -4.91 5.53
C ILE A 209 -1.21 -5.07 6.70
N TRP A 210 -0.72 -3.95 7.20
CA TRP A 210 -0.02 -3.83 8.48
C TRP A 210 -1.05 -3.36 9.48
N ILE A 211 -1.43 -4.22 10.42
CA ILE A 211 -2.41 -3.89 11.45
C ILE A 211 -1.77 -3.89 12.83
N CYS A 212 -2.01 -2.83 13.59
CA CYS A 212 -1.61 -2.71 14.98
C CYS A 212 -2.86 -2.50 15.84
N VAL A 213 -3.22 -3.51 16.63
CA VAL A 213 -4.39 -3.50 17.50
C VAL A 213 -3.99 -3.07 18.91
N LEU A 214 -4.58 -1.97 19.36
CA LEU A 214 -4.39 -1.39 20.69
C LEU A 214 -5.62 -1.60 21.60
N ASP A 215 -6.61 -2.36 21.13
CA ASP A 215 -7.87 -2.60 21.84
C ASP A 215 -7.65 -3.58 23.01
N SER A 216 -8.31 -3.33 24.14
CA SER A 216 -8.26 -4.14 25.37
C SER A 216 -9.66 -4.34 25.96
N PRO A 217 -10.09 -5.58 26.29
CA PRO A 217 -9.34 -6.83 26.14
C PRO A 217 -9.19 -7.22 24.67
N LEU A 218 -8.03 -7.76 24.30
CA LEU A 218 -7.77 -8.26 22.95
C LEU A 218 -8.48 -9.60 22.76
N ARG A 219 -9.27 -9.70 21.70
CA ARG A 219 -10.00 -10.92 21.33
C ARG A 219 -9.61 -11.32 19.91
N PHE A 220 -9.20 -12.57 19.76
CA PHE A 220 -8.83 -13.15 18.47
C PHE A 220 -10.06 -13.73 17.80
N ASN A 221 -10.90 -12.87 17.23
CA ASN A 221 -12.13 -13.27 16.56
C ASN A 221 -12.33 -12.45 15.26
N LEU A 222 -12.75 -13.10 14.18
CA LEU A 222 -13.02 -12.45 12.89
C LEU A 222 -14.26 -11.52 12.92
N ARG A 223 -15.12 -11.67 13.94
CA ARG A 223 -16.31 -10.84 14.19
C ARG A 223 -16.00 -9.55 14.93
N GLU A 224 -14.75 -9.34 15.34
CA GLU A 224 -14.35 -8.10 16.01
C GLU A 224 -14.57 -6.87 15.12
N ALA A 225 -15.03 -5.78 15.73
CA ALA A 225 -15.41 -4.57 15.01
C ALA A 225 -14.23 -3.94 14.23
N TRP A 226 -13.00 -4.14 14.71
CA TRP A 226 -11.79 -3.68 14.05
C TRP A 226 -11.37 -4.58 12.87
N VAL A 227 -11.85 -5.82 12.77
CA VAL A 227 -11.58 -6.71 11.61
C VAL A 227 -12.50 -6.36 10.43
N LEU A 228 -13.73 -5.91 10.70
CA LEU A 228 -14.77 -5.63 9.70
C LEU A 228 -14.31 -4.77 8.50
N PRO A 229 -13.50 -3.70 8.66
CA PRO A 229 -13.00 -2.93 7.52
C PRO A 229 -12.17 -3.79 6.55
N LEU A 230 -11.36 -4.72 7.07
CA LEU A 230 -10.48 -5.56 6.25
C LEU A 230 -11.30 -6.58 5.43
N LEU A 231 -12.35 -7.12 6.01
CA LEU A 231 -13.23 -8.09 5.35
C LEU A 231 -14.00 -7.51 4.16
N GLN A 232 -14.06 -6.18 4.00
CA GLN A 232 -14.66 -5.55 2.81
C GLN A 232 -13.96 -5.96 1.51
N PHE A 233 -12.66 -6.29 1.58
CA PHE A 233 -11.89 -6.74 0.41
C PHE A 233 -12.27 -8.16 -0.06
N ARG A 234 -13.01 -8.94 0.75
CA ARG A 234 -13.56 -10.26 0.34
C ARG A 234 -14.40 -10.18 -0.91
N ARG A 235 -15.04 -9.03 -1.14
CA ARG A 235 -15.79 -8.74 -2.35
C ARG A 235 -14.95 -8.92 -3.62
N LEU A 236 -13.67 -8.56 -3.60
CA LEU A 236 -12.80 -8.66 -4.77
C LEU A 236 -12.43 -10.10 -5.13
N THR A 237 -12.55 -11.02 -4.18
CA THR A 237 -12.39 -12.45 -4.44
C THR A 237 -13.71 -13.07 -4.92
N ARG A 238 -14.86 -12.61 -4.42
CA ARG A 238 -16.18 -13.15 -4.79
C ARG A 238 -16.74 -12.62 -6.10
N ASP A 239 -16.63 -11.31 -6.33
CA ASP A 239 -17.29 -10.64 -7.46
C ASP A 239 -16.39 -10.60 -8.70
N THR A 240 -15.09 -10.39 -8.51
CA THR A 240 -14.15 -10.12 -9.60
C THR A 240 -13.02 -11.13 -9.74
N GLU A 241 -12.81 -12.00 -8.74
CA GLU A 241 -11.70 -12.98 -8.69
C GLU A 241 -10.31 -12.37 -8.97
N THR A 242 -10.15 -11.07 -8.73
CA THR A 242 -8.94 -10.33 -9.07
C THR A 242 -7.89 -10.43 -7.98
N LEU A 243 -8.32 -10.53 -6.72
CA LEU A 243 -7.45 -10.54 -5.55
C LEU A 243 -6.80 -11.92 -5.36
N LYS A 244 -5.50 -12.01 -5.66
CA LYS A 244 -4.71 -13.25 -5.64
C LYS A 244 -3.81 -13.38 -4.42
N ALA A 245 -3.24 -12.26 -3.98
CA ALA A 245 -2.26 -12.23 -2.90
C ALA A 245 -2.71 -11.29 -1.79
N VAL A 246 -2.90 -11.85 -0.59
CA VAL A 246 -3.17 -11.10 0.63
C VAL A 246 -2.08 -11.43 1.65
N ASP A 247 -1.46 -10.40 2.20
CA ASP A 247 -0.45 -10.49 3.26
C ASP A 247 -0.88 -9.63 4.46
N ILE A 248 -0.86 -10.19 5.66
CA ILE A 248 -1.31 -9.55 6.89
C ILE A 248 -0.17 -9.61 7.91
N ASP A 249 0.41 -8.47 8.23
CA ASP A 249 1.28 -8.31 9.40
C ASP A 249 0.40 -7.86 10.57
N PHE A 250 0.11 -8.78 11.49
CA PHE A 250 -0.74 -8.54 12.65
C PHE A 250 0.09 -8.30 13.90
N ARG A 251 -0.13 -7.14 14.54
CA ARG A 251 0.58 -6.71 15.75
C ARG A 251 -0.39 -6.21 16.80
N THR A 252 0.03 -6.32 18.06
CA THR A 252 -0.70 -5.80 19.22
C THR A 252 0.26 -5.05 20.13
N GLY A 253 -0.25 -4.52 21.25
CA GLY A 253 0.61 -3.96 22.30
C GLY A 253 1.64 -4.94 22.89
N LEU A 254 1.42 -6.26 22.74
CA LEU A 254 2.38 -7.28 23.14
C LEU A 254 3.48 -7.52 22.09
N SER A 255 3.26 -7.09 20.84
CA SER A 255 4.25 -7.24 19.77
C SER A 255 5.42 -6.30 20.02
N GLY A 256 6.56 -6.86 20.44
CA GLY A 256 7.74 -6.11 20.87
C GLY A 256 7.88 -5.99 22.39
N PHE A 257 6.95 -6.57 23.16
CA PHE A 257 7.16 -6.75 24.59
C PHE A 257 8.28 -7.78 24.80
N SER A 258 9.28 -7.42 25.60
CA SER A 258 10.37 -8.33 25.95
C SER A 258 9.89 -9.27 27.05
N PHE A 259 9.27 -10.38 26.66
CA PHE A 259 8.98 -11.45 27.62
C PHE A 259 10.29 -12.02 28.16
N THR A 260 10.38 -12.18 29.48
CA THR A 260 11.49 -12.87 30.12
C THR A 260 11.55 -14.34 29.71
N ASN A 261 10.37 -14.95 29.48
CA ASN A 261 10.27 -16.34 29.06
C ASN A 261 10.24 -16.44 27.51
N PRO A 262 11.19 -17.14 26.88
CA PRO A 262 11.26 -17.29 25.43
C PRO A 262 10.09 -18.08 24.84
N SER A 263 9.56 -19.08 25.57
CA SER A 263 8.41 -19.88 25.13
C SER A 263 7.13 -19.05 25.10
N LEU A 264 6.93 -18.17 26.09
CA LEU A 264 5.79 -17.24 26.09
C LEU A 264 5.87 -16.25 24.93
N ARG A 265 7.09 -15.76 24.62
CA ARG A 265 7.32 -14.91 23.44
C ARG A 265 6.96 -15.63 22.15
N TYR A 266 7.44 -16.87 22.00
CA TYR A 266 7.16 -17.71 20.84
C TYR A 266 5.65 -17.95 20.69
N ALA A 267 4.97 -18.34 21.77
CA ALA A 267 3.52 -18.53 21.77
C ALA A 267 2.78 -17.25 21.35
N SER A 268 3.17 -16.09 21.89
CA SER A 268 2.61 -14.81 21.46
C SER A 268 2.85 -14.56 19.96
N GLU A 269 4.10 -14.61 19.49
CA GLU A 269 4.44 -14.34 18.08
C GLU A 269 3.73 -15.30 17.12
N ASP A 270 3.63 -16.57 17.47
CA ASP A 270 2.96 -17.59 16.68
C ASP A 270 1.45 -17.37 16.58
N LEU A 271 0.78 -17.08 17.70
CA LEU A 271 -0.65 -16.76 17.72
C LEU A 271 -0.98 -15.51 16.88
N HIS A 272 -0.12 -14.49 16.89
CA HIS A 272 -0.27 -13.31 16.03
C HIS A 272 -0.15 -13.67 14.55
N ARG A 273 0.85 -14.50 14.20
CA ARG A 273 1.06 -14.99 12.84
C ARG A 273 -0.13 -15.81 12.35
N LEU A 274 -0.60 -16.77 13.14
CA LEU A 274 -1.74 -17.63 12.84
C LEU A 274 -3.02 -16.83 12.67
N PHE A 275 -3.26 -15.82 13.52
CA PHE A 275 -4.44 -14.97 13.36
C PHE A 275 -4.36 -14.05 12.14
N GLY A 276 -3.17 -13.52 11.83
CA GLY A 276 -2.93 -12.82 10.57
C GLY A 276 -3.27 -13.69 9.35
N GLN A 277 -2.89 -14.98 9.40
CA GLN A 277 -3.26 -15.97 8.39
C GLN A 277 -4.77 -16.23 8.34
N ALA A 278 -5.44 -16.30 9.48
CA ALA A 278 -6.89 -16.45 9.53
C ALA A 278 -7.61 -15.26 8.87
N ILE A 279 -7.20 -14.03 9.18
CA ILE A 279 -7.73 -12.81 8.52
C ILE A 279 -7.47 -12.87 7.02
N ARG A 280 -6.27 -13.28 6.60
CA ARG A 280 -5.90 -13.48 5.18
C ARG A 280 -6.87 -14.44 4.49
N LEU A 281 -7.11 -15.62 5.07
CA LEU A 281 -8.02 -16.63 4.51
C LEU A 281 -9.46 -16.12 4.45
N ALA A 282 -9.91 -15.40 5.47
CA ALA A 282 -11.24 -14.80 5.51
C ALA A 282 -11.44 -13.76 4.39
N ILE A 283 -10.42 -12.92 4.13
CA ILE A 283 -10.42 -11.98 2.99
C ILE A 283 -10.44 -12.75 1.67
N LEU A 284 -9.67 -13.85 1.54
CA LEU A 284 -9.69 -14.72 0.36
C LEU A 284 -10.96 -15.58 0.25
N GLY A 285 -11.94 -15.38 1.11
CA GLY A 285 -13.27 -15.97 0.95
C GLY A 285 -13.54 -17.24 1.75
N ALA A 286 -12.58 -17.74 2.53
CA ALA A 286 -12.77 -18.89 3.40
C ALA A 286 -13.91 -18.66 4.42
N LYS A 287 -14.53 -19.75 4.88
CA LYS A 287 -15.45 -19.72 6.02
C LYS A 287 -14.66 -19.51 7.32
N GLU A 288 -15.32 -18.95 8.33
CA GLU A 288 -14.71 -18.64 9.63
C GLU A 288 -14.05 -19.89 10.26
N GLU A 289 -14.75 -21.02 10.28
CA GLU A 289 -14.24 -22.31 10.78
C GLU A 289 -12.92 -22.71 10.11
N VAL A 290 -12.87 -22.64 8.78
CA VAL A 290 -11.68 -23.02 8.00
C VAL A 290 -10.54 -22.03 8.20
N ALA A 291 -10.87 -20.73 8.27
CA ALA A 291 -9.88 -19.67 8.45
C ALA A 291 -9.25 -19.72 9.85
N MET A 292 -10.05 -20.00 10.88
CA MET A 292 -9.61 -20.01 12.28
C MET A 292 -9.03 -21.36 12.73
N LYS A 293 -9.20 -22.44 11.96
CA LYS A 293 -8.76 -23.80 12.33
C LYS A 293 -7.33 -23.84 12.91
N GLY A 294 -6.34 -23.32 12.18
CA GLY A 294 -4.95 -23.36 12.63
C GLY A 294 -4.67 -22.50 13.86
N PHE A 295 -5.40 -21.39 14.03
CA PHE A 295 -5.32 -20.59 15.26
C PHE A 295 -5.92 -21.34 16.45
N ASN A 296 -7.08 -21.97 16.26
CA ASN A 296 -7.81 -22.67 17.33
C ASN A 296 -7.03 -23.91 17.81
N GLU A 297 -6.49 -24.70 16.89
CA GLU A 297 -5.64 -25.86 17.20
C GLU A 297 -4.41 -25.45 18.03
N ALA A 298 -3.76 -24.35 17.67
CA ALA A 298 -2.61 -23.84 18.43
C ALA A 298 -3.02 -23.23 19.78
N TRP A 299 -4.15 -22.52 19.84
CA TRP A 299 -4.65 -21.88 21.05
C TRP A 299 -5.10 -22.90 22.10
N GLU A 300 -5.85 -23.92 21.69
CA GLU A 300 -6.40 -24.97 22.56
C GLU A 300 -5.43 -26.13 22.81
N GLY A 301 -4.40 -26.29 21.97
CA GLY A 301 -3.38 -27.32 22.09
C GLY A 301 -2.04 -26.76 22.59
N GLU A 302 -1.15 -26.46 21.65
CA GLU A 302 0.27 -26.13 21.93
C GLU A 302 0.46 -24.97 22.91
N HIS A 303 -0.44 -23.99 22.89
CA HIS A 303 -0.33 -22.77 23.69
C HIS A 303 -1.32 -22.69 24.86
N GLU A 304 -2.03 -23.79 25.20
CA GLU A 304 -3.04 -23.82 26.27
C GLU A 304 -2.50 -23.30 27.60
N MET A 305 -1.28 -23.74 27.97
CA MET A 305 -0.62 -23.34 29.22
C MET A 305 -0.31 -21.82 29.29
N TRP A 306 -0.25 -21.14 28.14
CA TRP A 306 0.09 -19.71 28.07
C TRP A 306 -1.14 -18.80 28.03
N GLN A 307 -2.35 -19.34 27.90
CA GLN A 307 -3.58 -18.55 27.78
C GLN A 307 -3.77 -17.57 28.95
N TYR A 308 -3.50 -18.04 30.18
CA TYR A 308 -3.57 -17.21 31.39
C TYR A 308 -2.56 -16.07 31.37
N HIS A 309 -1.35 -16.32 30.86
CA HIS A 309 -0.26 -15.35 30.82
C HIS A 309 -0.42 -14.30 29.73
N LEU A 310 -1.05 -14.66 28.61
CA LEU A 310 -1.27 -13.75 27.49
C LEU A 310 -2.45 -12.81 27.72
N GLY A 311 -3.38 -13.15 28.63
CA GLY A 311 -4.47 -12.28 29.04
C GLY A 311 -5.46 -11.94 27.92
N TYR A 312 -5.53 -12.79 26.89
CA TYR A 312 -6.49 -12.61 25.80
C TYR A 312 -7.90 -12.88 26.30
N GLY A 313 -8.85 -12.06 25.85
CA GLY A 313 -10.26 -12.29 26.14
C GLY A 313 -10.72 -13.60 25.51
N LYS A 314 -11.66 -14.31 26.17
CA LYS A 314 -12.27 -15.52 25.64
C LYS A 314 -12.70 -15.30 24.19
N THR A 315 -12.19 -16.13 23.30
CA THR A 315 -12.58 -16.16 21.90
C THR A 315 -14.00 -16.74 21.83
N GLY A 316 -14.99 -15.86 21.65
CA GLY A 316 -16.39 -16.28 21.49
C GLY A 316 -16.61 -16.82 20.09
N TRP A 317 -16.43 -18.12 19.90
CA TRP A 317 -16.80 -18.81 18.67
C TRP A 317 -18.33 -18.98 18.60
#